data_AF-A0A7G4RKC8-F1
#
_entry.id   AF-A0A7G4RKC8-F1
#
_cell.length_a   1.000
_cell.length_b   1.000
_cell.length_c   1.000
_cell.angle_alpha   90.00
_cell.angle_beta   90.00
_cell.angle_gamma   90.00
#
_symmetry.space_group_name_H-M   'P 1'
#
loop_
_entity.id
_entity.type
_entity.pdbx_description
1 polymer ?
#
loop_
_entity_poly.entity_id
_entity_poly.type
_entity_poly.pdbx_seq_one_letter_code
_entity_poly.pdbx_strand_id
1 'polypeptide(L)'
;MFLISYKNLKNIKIRENFESDTTLDKELIEELLKIRSTNLERFNMLVKSKRTAVFSDINDLKKDAEYFAIFKSYEANLINTTYLNQQFCLNLAKAWPTVKDIFTQLEIRKIALSCMSQDPLQREIIIKLVSSDRRFKSLEHFNYEVAFRLNAVKLMNNQKFHSLDGNYQYPTAEANYLQLNKNYWIQANNKLGLFKVKEEVLPSEAIDSIFDDTTKIVLECHSMMMCIQYKALLDTIGAKNFNLLFKSHPLIIADGLLIGDHKQEMLEIFPHSPVLKKEDYIPGDWLYLSNFQEYSHASLYDYSKDGNGLHTMFMGNEKYRGFGSPLMTEKEAEFHFLEIYNEDFCAFPIELTPENIDMRTMGLESCEEELQIGKKVIIYGHINCPLQEWQHVECIYNGNGRFECSKLEMKSATEEEIILALLKKYNSLLPKKKTEEDLKDLNMFRGAHYVKSINFAGERFNFLFEPALSFKFFDKNKSFETGLSQNMSDLSFN
;
A
#
# COMPACT_ATOMS: atom_id res chain seq x y z
N MET A 1 38.90 42.47 15.35
CA MET A 1 37.86 41.46 15.06
C MET A 1 38.49 40.45 14.12
N PHE A 2 39.17 39.44 14.66
CA PHE A 2 39.82 38.39 13.86
C PHE A 2 38.83 37.26 13.67
N LEU A 3 38.33 37.09 12.45
CA LEU A 3 37.62 35.88 12.00
C LEU A 3 38.66 34.77 11.88
N ILE A 4 38.79 33.96 12.93
CA ILE A 4 39.57 32.72 12.88
C ILE A 4 38.79 31.76 12.00
N SER A 5 39.27 31.60 10.77
CA SER A 5 38.77 30.58 9.83
C SER A 5 39.19 29.22 10.36
N TYR A 6 38.26 28.51 11.01
CA TYR A 6 38.42 27.09 11.36
C TYR A 6 38.98 26.33 10.15
N LYS A 7 40.05 25.56 10.34
CA LYS A 7 40.38 24.49 9.40
C LYS A 7 39.18 23.55 9.43
N ASN A 8 38.27 23.71 8.47
CA ASN A 8 37.05 22.94 8.32
C ASN A 8 37.39 21.46 8.15
N LEU A 9 37.61 20.75 9.25
CA LEU A 9 37.63 19.30 9.28
C LEU A 9 36.21 18.85 8.94
N LYS A 10 36.03 18.54 7.67
CA LYS A 10 34.80 17.94 7.16
C LYS A 10 34.69 16.52 7.72
N ASN A 11 33.49 16.14 8.14
CA ASN A 11 33.17 14.77 8.58
C ASN A 11 33.71 14.41 9.97
N ILE A 12 33.40 15.23 10.98
CA ILE A 12 33.70 14.92 12.38
C ILE A 12 32.99 13.62 12.77
N LYS A 13 33.77 12.67 13.31
CA LYS A 13 33.28 11.41 13.87
C LYS A 13 33.56 11.40 15.37
N ILE A 14 32.51 11.23 16.17
CA ILE A 14 32.64 11.19 17.62
C ILE A 14 33.19 9.83 18.05
N ARG A 15 34.26 9.84 18.83
CA ARG A 15 34.93 8.66 19.39
C ARG A 15 35.10 8.83 20.90
N GLU A 16 35.23 7.73 21.64
CA GLU A 16 35.33 7.78 23.09
C GLU A 16 36.58 8.53 23.58
N ASN A 17 37.72 8.32 22.92
CA ASN A 17 39.03 8.86 23.31
C ASN A 17 39.55 9.88 22.28
N PHE A 18 38.73 10.86 21.90
CA PHE A 18 39.12 11.85 20.89
C PHE A 18 40.23 12.81 21.40
N GLU A 19 40.43 12.92 22.71
CA GLU A 19 41.43 13.79 23.33
C GLU A 19 42.87 13.33 23.06
N SER A 20 43.05 12.03 22.78
CA SER A 20 44.34 11.46 22.40
C SER A 20 44.53 11.36 20.88
N ASP A 21 43.55 11.82 20.08
CA ASP A 21 43.63 11.78 18.63
C ASP A 21 44.56 12.91 18.12
N THR A 22 45.79 12.53 17.78
CA THR A 22 46.83 13.45 17.30
C THR A 22 46.51 14.08 15.94
N THR A 23 45.45 13.62 15.26
CA THR A 23 44.98 14.20 13.99
C THR A 23 44.05 15.40 14.18
N LEU A 24 43.52 15.60 15.39
CA LEU A 24 42.69 16.75 15.74
C LEU A 24 43.55 17.89 16.30
N ASP A 25 43.22 19.14 15.96
CA ASP A 25 43.88 20.29 16.59
C ASP A 25 43.35 20.52 18.02
N LYS A 26 44.16 21.21 18.85
CA LYS A 26 43.86 21.44 20.27
C LYS A 26 42.57 22.24 20.49
N GLU A 27 42.28 23.20 19.63
CA GLU A 27 41.09 24.05 19.74
C GLU A 27 39.81 23.23 19.50
N LEU A 28 39.84 22.34 18.52
CA LEU A 28 38.75 21.40 18.27
C LEU A 28 38.55 20.43 19.43
N ILE A 29 39.63 19.92 20.04
CA ILE A 29 39.54 19.08 21.24
C ILE A 29 38.87 19.85 22.38
N GLU A 30 39.26 21.10 22.63
CA GLU A 30 38.66 21.95 23.66
C GLU A 30 37.16 22.20 23.42
N GLU A 31 36.77 22.46 22.17
CA GLU A 31 35.36 22.62 21.80
C GLU A 31 34.55 21.32 21.95
N LEU A 32 35.12 20.17 21.55
CA LEU A 32 34.48 18.86 21.76
C LEU A 32 34.32 18.54 23.25
N LEU A 33 35.31 18.89 24.08
CA LEU A 33 35.23 18.76 25.54
C LEU A 33 34.11 19.61 26.13
N LYS A 34 33.94 20.84 25.64
CA LYS A 34 32.86 21.75 26.06
C LYS A 34 31.47 21.24 25.64
N ILE A 35 31.34 20.70 24.44
CA ILE A 35 30.09 20.08 24.00
C ILE A 35 29.79 18.83 24.84
N ARG A 36 30.79 17.98 25.09
CA ARG A 36 30.64 16.79 25.94
C ARG A 36 30.24 17.14 27.38
N SER A 37 30.83 18.17 27.98
CA SER A 37 30.52 18.54 29.37
C SER A 37 29.10 19.07 29.54
N THR A 38 28.57 19.74 28.52
CA THR A 38 27.20 20.27 28.51
C THR A 38 26.15 19.24 28.08
N ASN A 39 26.54 18.23 27.30
CA ASN A 39 25.64 17.24 26.71
C ASN A 39 26.18 15.80 26.84
N LEU A 40 26.60 15.43 28.05
CA LEU A 40 27.29 14.16 28.31
C LEU A 40 26.48 12.94 27.87
N GLU A 41 25.16 12.96 28.12
CA GLU A 41 24.25 11.89 27.71
C GLU A 41 24.28 11.71 26.19
N ARG A 42 24.04 12.78 25.42
CA ARG A 42 24.07 12.75 23.96
C ARG A 42 25.42 12.27 23.43
N PHE A 43 26.51 12.77 23.99
CA PHE A 43 27.85 12.38 23.59
C PHE A 43 28.07 10.87 23.77
N ASN A 44 27.68 10.33 24.93
CA ASN A 44 27.75 8.91 25.22
C ASN A 44 26.89 8.07 24.27
N MET A 45 25.71 8.55 23.88
CA MET A 45 24.86 7.88 22.88
C MET A 45 25.53 7.82 21.51
N LEU A 46 26.13 8.93 21.07
CA LEU A 46 26.84 8.98 19.78
C LEU A 46 28.05 8.05 19.75
N VAL A 47 28.81 7.96 20.84
CA VAL A 47 29.97 7.06 20.98
C VAL A 47 29.55 5.59 20.97
N LYS A 48 28.48 5.24 21.70
CA LYS A 48 28.01 3.85 21.85
C LYS A 48 27.14 3.37 20.69
N SER A 49 26.72 4.26 19.81
CA SER A 49 25.86 3.93 18.67
C SER A 49 26.57 2.96 17.71
N LYS A 50 25.86 1.89 17.31
CA LYS A 50 26.32 0.97 16.26
C LYS A 50 26.48 1.66 14.90
N ARG A 51 25.77 2.78 14.69
CA ARG A 51 25.88 3.62 13.49
C ARG A 51 26.68 4.87 13.84
N THR A 52 27.85 5.05 13.22
CA THR A 52 28.65 6.26 13.39
C THR A 52 27.91 7.46 12.80
N ALA A 53 27.45 8.37 13.64
CA ALA A 53 26.98 9.68 13.19
C ALA A 53 28.18 10.48 12.65
N VAL A 54 28.00 11.08 11.48
CA VAL A 54 29.00 11.93 10.84
C VAL A 54 28.43 13.34 10.79
N PHE A 55 29.19 14.30 11.29
CA PHE A 55 28.84 15.72 11.32
C PHE A 55 29.67 16.48 10.29
N SER A 56 29.08 17.45 9.60
CA SER A 56 29.81 18.20 8.57
C SER A 56 30.98 18.98 9.18
N ASP A 57 30.77 19.55 10.36
CA ASP A 57 31.70 20.39 11.10
C ASP A 57 31.25 20.51 12.58
N ILE A 58 31.97 21.33 13.36
CA ILE A 58 31.70 21.52 14.79
C ILE A 58 30.37 22.24 15.07
N ASN A 59 29.89 23.09 14.15
CA ASN A 59 28.62 23.79 14.30
C ASN A 59 27.45 22.84 14.09
N ASP A 60 27.58 21.88 13.16
CA ASP A 60 26.60 20.79 12.99
C ASP A 60 26.46 19.95 14.27
N LEU A 61 27.57 19.66 14.95
CA LEU A 61 27.56 18.96 16.24
C LEU A 61 26.94 19.81 17.37
N LYS A 62 27.25 21.11 17.44
CA LYS A 62 26.61 22.03 18.42
C LYS A 62 25.10 22.08 18.20
N LYS A 63 24.67 22.18 16.95
CA LYS A 63 23.26 22.15 16.54
C LYS A 63 22.59 20.82 16.92
N ASP A 64 23.27 19.69 16.75
CA ASP A 64 22.76 18.38 17.18
C ASP A 64 22.55 18.30 18.68
N ALA A 65 23.49 18.83 19.47
CA ALA A 65 23.38 18.91 20.93
C ALA A 65 22.23 19.81 21.39
N GLU A 66 22.05 20.97 20.75
CA GLU A 66 20.90 21.86 20.99
C GLU A 66 19.57 21.15 20.67
N TYR A 67 19.50 20.46 19.55
CA TYR A 67 18.31 19.71 19.13
C TYR A 67 18.01 18.57 20.10
N PHE A 68 19.04 17.85 20.57
CA PHE A 68 18.89 16.80 21.57
C PHE A 68 18.26 17.32 22.86
N ALA A 69 18.69 18.49 23.36
CA ALA A 69 18.11 19.09 24.56
C ALA A 69 16.60 19.37 24.40
N ILE A 70 16.17 19.80 23.21
CA ILE A 70 14.75 19.99 22.89
C ILE A 70 14.01 18.65 22.95
N PHE A 71 14.51 17.61 22.27
CA PHE A 71 13.89 16.28 22.32
C PHE A 71 13.81 15.73 23.75
N LYS A 72 14.88 15.89 24.55
CA LYS A 72 14.94 15.45 25.93
C LYS A 72 13.88 16.14 26.80
N SER A 73 13.55 17.39 26.53
CA SER A 73 12.47 18.11 27.25
C SER A 73 11.07 17.49 27.08
N TYR A 74 10.85 16.64 26.07
CA TYR A 74 9.59 15.92 25.82
C TYR A 74 9.62 14.46 26.28
N GLU A 75 10.68 14.01 26.95
CA GLU A 75 10.86 12.61 27.34
C GLU A 75 9.69 12.09 28.18
N ALA A 76 9.25 12.85 29.19
CA ALA A 76 8.12 12.47 30.02
C ALA A 76 6.80 12.37 29.22
N ASN A 77 6.63 13.17 28.16
CA ASN A 77 5.43 13.15 27.32
C ASN A 77 5.41 11.97 26.35
N LEU A 78 6.58 11.45 25.96
CA LEU A 78 6.73 10.45 24.91
C LEU A 78 7.33 9.12 25.40
N ILE A 79 7.41 8.92 26.73
CA ILE A 79 8.09 7.79 27.37
C ILE A 79 7.56 6.41 26.94
N ASN A 80 6.28 6.33 26.59
CA ASN A 80 5.62 5.09 26.16
C ASN A 80 5.63 4.90 24.63
N THR A 81 6.53 5.59 23.92
CA THR A 81 6.64 5.54 22.45
C THR A 81 8.07 5.21 22.05
N THR A 82 8.25 4.69 20.85
CA THR A 82 9.60 4.44 20.30
C THR A 82 10.22 5.66 19.63
N TYR A 83 9.47 6.76 19.50
CA TYR A 83 9.83 7.89 18.66
C TYR A 83 11.16 8.55 19.08
N LEU A 84 11.31 8.90 20.36
CA LEU A 84 12.54 9.54 20.84
C LEU A 84 13.76 8.64 20.66
N ASN A 85 13.62 7.35 20.93
CA ASN A 85 14.69 6.37 20.74
C ASN A 85 15.12 6.28 19.27
N GLN A 86 14.17 6.32 18.33
CA GLN A 86 14.46 6.37 16.89
C GLN A 86 15.21 7.67 16.53
N GLN A 87 14.74 8.83 17.00
CA GLN A 87 15.38 10.12 16.73
C GLN A 87 16.80 10.19 17.29
N PHE A 88 17.03 9.64 18.49
CA PHE A 88 18.35 9.65 19.10
C PHE A 88 19.38 8.77 18.38
N CYS A 89 18.97 7.87 17.48
CA CYS A 89 19.88 7.14 16.60
C CYS A 89 20.35 7.94 15.37
N LEU A 90 19.86 9.16 15.15
CA LEU A 90 20.18 10.00 13.99
C LEU A 90 21.22 11.08 14.31
N ASN A 91 21.84 11.66 13.28
CA ASN A 91 22.38 13.02 13.37
C ASN A 91 21.17 13.97 13.27
N LEU A 92 20.78 14.58 14.39
CA LEU A 92 19.59 15.42 14.52
C LEU A 92 19.73 16.70 13.71
N ALA A 93 20.92 17.30 13.67
CA ALA A 93 21.17 18.53 12.92
C ALA A 93 20.96 18.34 11.41
N LYS A 94 21.29 17.15 10.89
CA LYS A 94 21.02 16.74 9.50
C LYS A 94 19.57 16.28 9.29
N ALA A 95 19.00 15.55 10.25
CA ALA A 95 17.65 15.00 10.13
C ALA A 95 16.56 16.09 10.17
N TRP A 96 16.83 17.20 10.88
CA TRP A 96 15.85 18.25 11.15
C TRP A 96 16.26 19.59 10.53
N PRO A 97 15.47 20.16 9.61
CA PRO A 97 15.81 21.42 8.97
C PRO A 97 15.88 22.56 9.98
N THR A 98 14.84 22.70 10.82
CA THR A 98 14.71 23.80 11.79
C THR A 98 14.22 23.35 13.16
N VAL A 99 14.50 24.17 14.18
CA VAL A 99 13.93 24.04 15.54
C VAL A 99 12.40 24.07 15.53
N LYS A 100 11.80 24.88 14.64
CA LYS A 100 10.35 24.97 14.48
C LYS A 100 9.76 23.63 14.06
N ASP A 101 10.42 22.90 13.16
CA ASP A 101 9.96 21.58 12.72
C ASP A 101 9.98 20.58 13.87
N ILE A 102 11.04 20.59 14.69
CA ILE A 102 11.15 19.73 15.87
C ILE A 102 10.00 20.01 16.85
N PHE A 103 9.79 21.26 17.23
CA PHE A 103 8.70 21.63 18.13
C PHE A 103 7.33 21.25 17.56
N THR A 104 7.13 21.46 16.25
CA THR A 104 5.87 21.07 15.59
C THR A 104 5.63 19.57 15.73
N GLN A 105 6.64 18.72 15.43
CA GLN A 105 6.48 17.27 15.54
C GLN A 105 6.28 16.78 16.98
N LEU A 106 6.98 17.39 17.94
CA LEU A 106 6.90 17.01 19.35
C LEU A 106 5.58 17.46 20.00
N GLU A 107 5.12 18.69 19.74
CA GLU A 107 3.83 19.16 20.27
C GLU A 107 2.65 18.40 19.67
N ILE A 108 2.66 18.08 18.36
CA ILE A 108 1.60 17.24 17.76
C ILE A 108 1.51 15.89 18.48
N ARG A 109 2.65 15.24 18.71
CA ARG A 109 2.71 13.93 19.38
C ARG A 109 2.27 13.99 20.84
N LYS A 110 2.74 14.99 21.57
CA LYS A 110 2.34 15.25 22.96
C LYS A 110 0.83 15.48 23.06
N ILE A 111 0.26 16.35 22.21
CA ILE A 111 -1.18 16.63 22.21
C ILE A 111 -1.96 15.37 21.85
N ALA A 112 -1.55 14.62 20.82
CA ALA A 112 -2.20 13.38 20.40
C ALA A 112 -2.28 12.34 21.53
N LEU A 113 -1.21 12.17 22.32
CA LEU A 113 -1.21 11.29 23.49
C LEU A 113 -2.03 11.83 24.66
N SER A 114 -2.15 13.15 24.81
CA SER A 114 -2.99 13.74 25.87
C SER A 114 -4.49 13.65 25.56
N CYS A 115 -4.85 13.55 24.28
CA CYS A 115 -6.22 13.48 23.80
C CYS A 115 -6.58 12.09 23.24
N MET A 116 -6.08 11.02 23.87
CA MET A 116 -6.34 9.66 23.41
C MET A 116 -7.84 9.31 23.39
N SER A 117 -8.26 8.70 22.29
CA SER A 117 -9.61 8.16 22.14
C SER A 117 -9.88 6.97 23.06
N GLN A 118 -11.15 6.79 23.43
CA GLN A 118 -11.64 5.58 24.10
C GLN A 118 -11.88 4.43 23.12
N ASP A 119 -11.99 4.71 21.81
CA ASP A 119 -12.07 3.70 20.76
C ASP A 119 -10.71 2.98 20.65
N PRO A 120 -10.63 1.65 20.88
CA PRO A 120 -9.36 0.93 20.90
C PRO A 120 -8.60 0.98 19.58
N LEU A 121 -9.30 0.94 18.44
CA LEU A 121 -8.69 0.98 17.12
C LEU A 121 -8.12 2.38 16.84
N GLN A 122 -8.88 3.44 17.13
CA GLN A 122 -8.39 4.80 17.00
C GLN A 122 -7.19 5.06 17.92
N ARG A 123 -7.21 4.52 19.13
CA ARG A 123 -6.07 4.59 20.07
C ARG A 123 -4.84 3.88 19.51
N GLU A 124 -4.99 2.69 18.95
CA GLU A 124 -3.88 1.98 18.29
C GLU A 124 -3.30 2.80 17.13
N ILE A 125 -4.15 3.36 16.27
CA ILE A 125 -3.74 4.24 15.16
C ILE A 125 -2.92 5.43 15.70
N ILE A 126 -3.41 6.12 16.74
CA ILE A 126 -2.71 7.25 17.35
C ILE A 126 -1.34 6.83 17.89
N ILE A 127 -1.26 5.74 18.66
CA ILE A 127 -0.01 5.27 19.26
C ILE A 127 1.02 4.92 18.17
N LYS A 128 0.58 4.21 17.12
CA LYS A 128 1.42 3.83 15.99
C LYS A 128 1.91 5.05 15.19
N LEU A 129 1.04 6.01 14.91
CA LEU A 129 1.43 7.25 14.21
C LEU A 129 2.40 8.09 15.03
N VAL A 130 2.15 8.26 16.33
CA VAL A 130 3.04 9.00 17.25
C VAL A 130 4.41 8.34 17.34
N SER A 131 4.45 7.00 17.35
CA SER A 131 5.68 6.21 17.42
C SER A 131 6.42 6.08 16.09
N SER A 132 5.81 6.53 14.98
CA SER A 132 6.40 6.44 13.64
C SER A 132 7.27 7.64 13.31
N ASP A 133 8.13 7.48 12.30
CA ASP A 133 8.93 8.56 11.70
C ASP A 133 8.12 9.47 10.75
N ARG A 134 6.80 9.26 10.60
CA ARG A 134 5.93 10.11 9.78
C ARG A 134 5.95 11.55 10.31
N ARG A 135 5.98 12.51 9.38
CA ARG A 135 6.01 13.94 9.69
C ARG A 135 4.67 14.57 9.39
N PHE A 136 4.20 15.39 10.33
CA PHE A 136 2.90 16.05 10.23
C PHE A 136 3.04 17.56 10.12
N LYS A 137 2.39 18.20 9.15
CA LYS A 137 2.48 19.66 8.95
C LYS A 137 1.77 20.45 10.04
N SER A 138 0.74 19.86 10.64
CA SER A 138 -0.08 20.45 11.70
C SER A 138 -0.78 19.35 12.50
N LEU A 139 -1.38 19.72 13.65
CA LEU A 139 -2.24 18.81 14.40
C LEU A 139 -3.47 18.40 13.59
N GLU A 140 -4.01 19.32 12.79
CA GLU A 140 -5.13 19.03 11.88
C GLU A 140 -4.75 17.95 10.85
N HIS A 141 -3.57 18.07 10.24
CA HIS A 141 -3.03 17.07 9.33
C HIS A 141 -2.90 15.68 10.00
N PHE A 142 -2.41 15.63 11.24
CA PHE A 142 -2.39 14.38 12.03
C PHE A 142 -3.80 13.81 12.24
N ASN A 143 -4.78 14.66 12.58
CA ASN A 143 -6.16 14.25 12.81
C ASN A 143 -6.83 13.73 11.54
N TYR A 144 -6.58 14.31 10.37
CA TYR A 144 -7.06 13.77 9.09
C TYR A 144 -6.47 12.38 8.82
N GLU A 145 -5.17 12.15 9.09
CA GLU A 145 -4.58 10.82 8.90
C GLU A 145 -5.20 9.78 9.86
N VAL A 146 -5.46 10.15 11.12
CA VAL A 146 -6.18 9.29 12.08
C VAL A 146 -7.60 8.98 11.59
N ALA A 147 -8.36 10.00 11.17
CA ALA A 147 -9.74 9.84 10.71
C ALA A 147 -9.82 8.96 9.46
N PHE A 148 -8.92 9.19 8.50
CA PHE A 148 -8.81 8.40 7.28
C PHE A 148 -8.56 6.92 7.57
N ARG A 149 -7.55 6.62 8.40
CA ARG A 149 -7.20 5.24 8.76
C ARG A 149 -8.36 4.55 9.47
N LEU A 150 -9.03 5.25 10.39
CA LEU A 150 -10.20 4.73 11.08
C LEU A 150 -11.35 4.43 10.11
N ASN A 151 -11.63 5.33 9.17
CA ASN A 151 -12.66 5.14 8.15
C ASN A 151 -12.33 3.97 7.22
N ALA A 152 -11.09 3.85 6.77
CA ALA A 152 -10.62 2.76 5.91
C ALA A 152 -10.81 1.38 6.58
N VAL A 153 -10.37 1.25 7.84
CA VAL A 153 -10.54 0.00 8.60
C VAL A 153 -12.02 -0.31 8.85
N LYS A 154 -12.84 0.70 9.19
CA LYS A 154 -14.29 0.49 9.39
C LYS A 154 -14.99 0.03 8.11
N LEU A 155 -14.64 0.63 6.97
CA LEU A 155 -15.15 0.21 5.66
C LEU A 155 -14.73 -1.22 5.35
N MET A 156 -13.43 -1.54 5.40
CA MET A 156 -12.95 -2.91 5.14
C MET A 156 -13.54 -3.93 6.11
N ASN A 157 -13.92 -3.54 7.33
CA ASN A 157 -14.53 -4.49 8.28
C ASN A 157 -16.03 -4.75 8.05
N ASN A 158 -16.65 -4.04 7.10
CA ASN A 158 -18.08 -4.20 6.82
C ASN A 158 -18.35 -5.56 6.16
N GLN A 159 -19.18 -6.38 6.81
CA GLN A 159 -19.46 -7.76 6.38
C GLN A 159 -20.03 -7.88 4.96
N LYS A 160 -20.65 -6.82 4.43
CA LYS A 160 -21.19 -6.82 3.06
C LYS A 160 -20.13 -7.05 1.98
N PHE A 161 -18.86 -6.74 2.27
CA PHE A 161 -17.72 -6.97 1.37
C PHE A 161 -17.13 -8.38 1.45
N HIS A 162 -17.70 -9.25 2.30
CA HIS A 162 -17.15 -10.58 2.57
C HIS A 162 -18.22 -11.68 2.53
N SER A 163 -19.46 -11.32 2.16
CA SER A 163 -20.56 -12.26 2.01
C SER A 163 -20.62 -12.73 0.55
N LEU A 164 -20.79 -14.04 0.35
CA LEU A 164 -20.91 -14.65 -0.99
C LEU A 164 -22.21 -14.23 -1.71
N ASP A 165 -23.29 -14.03 -0.96
CA ASP A 165 -24.62 -13.66 -1.50
C ASP A 165 -24.83 -12.14 -1.57
N GLY A 166 -23.77 -11.35 -1.35
CA GLY A 166 -23.84 -9.90 -1.31
C GLY A 166 -23.84 -9.24 -2.70
N ASN A 167 -24.16 -7.95 -2.72
CA ASN A 167 -24.04 -7.11 -3.91
C ASN A 167 -22.58 -6.83 -4.33
N TYR A 168 -21.60 -7.25 -3.52
CA TYR A 168 -20.18 -7.10 -3.80
C TYR A 168 -19.58 -8.48 -4.03
N GLN A 169 -19.10 -8.73 -5.24
CA GLN A 169 -18.57 -10.03 -5.60
C GLN A 169 -17.25 -9.88 -6.34
N TYR A 170 -16.44 -10.92 -6.23
CA TYR A 170 -15.35 -11.12 -7.17
C TYR A 170 -15.92 -11.42 -8.57
N PRO A 171 -15.20 -11.08 -9.66
CA PRO A 171 -15.50 -11.63 -10.98
C PRO A 171 -15.66 -13.15 -10.95
N THR A 172 -16.37 -13.69 -11.93
CA THR A 172 -16.45 -15.14 -12.18
C THR A 172 -16.41 -15.36 -13.68
N ALA A 173 -16.25 -16.62 -14.12
CA ALA A 173 -16.32 -17.00 -15.53
C ALA A 173 -17.61 -16.54 -16.23
N GLU A 174 -18.73 -16.55 -15.50
CA GLU A 174 -20.06 -16.23 -16.01
C GLU A 174 -20.40 -14.74 -15.87
N ALA A 175 -19.80 -14.06 -14.89
CA ALA A 175 -20.00 -12.64 -14.69
C ALA A 175 -19.16 -11.87 -15.72
N ASN A 176 -19.80 -11.01 -16.52
CA ASN A 176 -19.09 -10.01 -17.33
C ASN A 176 -18.00 -9.35 -16.46
N TYR A 177 -16.78 -9.30 -17.01
CA TYR A 177 -15.60 -8.67 -16.43
C TYR A 177 -15.96 -7.37 -15.65
N LEU A 178 -15.25 -7.07 -14.56
CA LEU A 178 -15.43 -5.97 -13.58
C LEU A 178 -16.65 -5.04 -13.84
N GLN A 179 -17.55 -4.90 -12.86
CA GLN A 179 -18.81 -4.15 -13.02
C GLN A 179 -18.94 -3.07 -11.95
N LEU A 180 -19.16 -1.83 -12.42
CA LEU A 180 -19.56 -0.68 -11.62
C LEU A 180 -20.89 -0.12 -12.13
N ASN A 181 -21.54 0.72 -11.33
CA ASN A 181 -22.78 1.38 -11.71
C ASN A 181 -22.58 2.24 -12.97
N LYS A 182 -23.18 1.80 -14.09
CA LYS A 182 -23.06 2.43 -15.41
C LYS A 182 -23.64 3.84 -15.47
N ASN A 183 -24.38 4.30 -14.46
CA ASN A 183 -24.83 5.70 -14.40
C ASN A 183 -23.66 6.64 -14.05
N TYR A 184 -22.68 6.18 -13.29
CA TYR A 184 -21.58 6.98 -12.76
C TYR A 184 -20.25 6.71 -13.45
N TRP A 185 -20.04 5.46 -13.88
CA TRP A 185 -18.77 4.98 -14.38
C TRP A 185 -18.85 4.62 -15.87
N ILE A 186 -17.76 4.90 -16.59
CA ILE A 186 -17.51 4.41 -17.94
C ILE A 186 -16.25 3.56 -17.95
N GLN A 187 -16.33 2.38 -18.53
CA GLN A 187 -15.16 1.54 -18.78
C GLN A 187 -14.40 2.12 -19.98
N ALA A 188 -13.10 2.35 -19.85
CA ALA A 188 -12.30 2.90 -20.94
C ALA A 188 -12.27 1.92 -22.12
N ASN A 189 -12.55 2.42 -23.34
CA ASN A 189 -12.60 1.61 -24.57
C ASN A 189 -11.36 0.72 -24.70
N ASN A 190 -11.57 -0.56 -25.01
CA ASN A 190 -10.53 -1.59 -25.25
C ASN A 190 -9.60 -1.93 -24.06
N LYS A 191 -9.89 -1.45 -22.84
CA LYS A 191 -9.18 -1.85 -21.61
C LYS A 191 -10.20 -2.36 -20.58
N LEU A 192 -10.55 -3.65 -20.69
CA LEU A 192 -11.37 -4.31 -19.68
C LEU A 192 -10.70 -4.14 -18.33
N GLY A 193 -11.22 -3.25 -17.47
CA GLY A 193 -10.78 -3.09 -16.07
C GLY A 193 -10.19 -1.78 -15.67
N LEU A 194 -10.36 -0.78 -16.53
CA LEU A 194 -10.12 0.61 -16.19
C LEU A 194 -11.43 1.39 -16.27
N PHE A 195 -11.89 1.94 -15.15
CA PHE A 195 -13.08 2.77 -15.04
C PHE A 195 -12.71 4.23 -14.81
N LYS A 196 -13.44 5.11 -15.47
CA LYS A 196 -13.38 6.55 -15.30
C LYS A 196 -14.75 7.07 -14.88
N VAL A 197 -14.76 8.15 -14.11
CA VAL A 197 -16.00 8.89 -13.81
C VAL A 197 -16.51 9.53 -15.12
N LYS A 198 -17.83 9.51 -15.32
CA LYS A 198 -18.45 10.22 -16.46
C LYS A 198 -18.29 11.74 -16.31
N GLU A 199 -18.25 12.45 -17.45
CA GLU A 199 -17.97 13.89 -17.50
C GLU A 199 -18.91 14.75 -16.62
N GLU A 200 -20.19 14.38 -16.53
CA GLU A 200 -21.21 15.13 -15.77
C GLU A 200 -21.41 14.63 -14.33
N VAL A 201 -20.58 13.71 -13.85
CA VAL A 201 -20.74 13.09 -12.53
C VAL A 201 -19.65 13.58 -11.59
N LEU A 202 -20.03 13.97 -10.38
CA LEU A 202 -19.05 14.38 -9.38
C LEU A 202 -18.25 13.15 -8.87
N PRO A 203 -16.92 13.26 -8.69
CA PRO A 203 -16.10 12.16 -8.17
C PRO A 203 -16.63 11.57 -6.85
N SER A 204 -17.13 12.40 -5.95
CA SER A 204 -17.76 11.96 -4.70
C SER A 204 -19.01 11.11 -4.93
N GLU A 205 -19.92 11.55 -5.80
CA GLU A 205 -21.13 10.79 -6.15
C GLU A 205 -20.77 9.46 -6.84
N ALA A 206 -19.76 9.46 -7.70
CA ALA A 206 -19.28 8.23 -8.33
C ALA A 206 -18.74 7.24 -7.31
N ILE A 207 -17.95 7.68 -6.33
CA ILE A 207 -17.50 6.82 -5.23
C ILE A 207 -18.68 6.34 -4.39
N ASP A 208 -19.57 7.23 -3.96
CA ASP A 208 -20.73 6.87 -3.14
C ASP A 208 -21.61 5.83 -3.84
N SER A 209 -21.75 5.89 -5.17
CA SER A 209 -22.52 4.91 -5.94
C SER A 209 -21.97 3.47 -5.86
N ILE A 210 -20.68 3.29 -5.54
CA ILE A 210 -20.11 1.95 -5.31
C ILE A 210 -20.63 1.38 -3.99
N PHE A 211 -20.96 2.22 -3.01
CA PHE A 211 -21.28 1.82 -1.64
C PHE A 211 -22.79 1.83 -1.33
N ASP A 212 -23.64 2.13 -2.32
CA ASP A 212 -25.08 2.40 -2.17
C ASP A 212 -25.98 1.15 -2.00
N ASP A 213 -25.41 -0.05 -2.11
CA ASP A 213 -26.08 -1.36 -1.98
C ASP A 213 -27.25 -1.59 -2.95
N THR A 214 -27.50 -0.69 -3.91
CA THR A 214 -28.58 -0.80 -4.89
C THR A 214 -28.14 -1.48 -6.18
N THR A 215 -26.83 -1.49 -6.44
CA THR A 215 -26.25 -2.08 -7.65
C THR A 215 -25.27 -3.19 -7.31
N LYS A 216 -25.24 -4.22 -8.16
CA LYS A 216 -24.23 -5.27 -8.09
C LYS A 216 -22.89 -4.68 -8.53
N ILE A 217 -21.89 -4.78 -7.65
CA ILE A 217 -20.51 -4.39 -7.86
C ILE A 217 -19.67 -5.65 -7.99
N VAL A 218 -18.93 -5.75 -9.11
CA VAL A 218 -18.03 -6.87 -9.37
C VAL A 218 -16.63 -6.30 -9.51
N LEU A 219 -15.78 -6.51 -8.50
CA LEU A 219 -14.42 -5.97 -8.47
C LEU A 219 -13.41 -7.04 -8.05
N GLU A 220 -12.16 -6.91 -8.49
CA GLU A 220 -11.05 -7.70 -7.92
C GLU A 220 -10.45 -7.00 -6.68
N CYS A 221 -9.55 -7.69 -5.99
CA CYS A 221 -9.05 -7.29 -4.67
C CYS A 221 -8.33 -5.92 -4.66
N HIS A 222 -7.54 -5.60 -5.68
CA HIS A 222 -6.85 -4.32 -5.86
C HIS A 222 -7.83 -3.17 -6.07
N SER A 223 -8.77 -3.32 -7.00
CA SER A 223 -9.79 -2.33 -7.35
C SER A 223 -10.70 -2.04 -6.15
N MET A 224 -11.09 -3.08 -5.40
CA MET A 224 -11.87 -2.89 -4.18
C MET A 224 -11.06 -2.15 -3.11
N MET A 225 -9.77 -2.47 -2.94
CA MET A 225 -8.89 -1.69 -2.05
C MET A 225 -8.83 -0.21 -2.45
N MET A 226 -8.71 0.10 -3.74
CA MET A 226 -8.79 1.48 -4.21
C MET A 226 -10.11 2.15 -3.84
N CYS A 227 -11.24 1.47 -4.08
CA CYS A 227 -12.57 2.00 -3.73
C CYS A 227 -12.70 2.30 -2.24
N ILE A 228 -12.26 1.38 -1.38
CA ILE A 228 -12.28 1.56 0.08
C ILE A 228 -11.41 2.75 0.50
N GLN A 229 -10.21 2.89 -0.05
CA GLN A 229 -9.32 4.01 0.28
C GLN A 229 -9.88 5.35 -0.22
N TYR A 230 -10.49 5.39 -1.42
CA TYR A 230 -11.16 6.60 -1.90
C TYR A 230 -12.39 6.97 -1.08
N LYS A 231 -13.21 5.98 -0.70
CA LYS A 231 -14.37 6.23 0.17
C LYS A 231 -13.95 6.70 1.56
N ALA A 232 -12.92 6.09 2.14
CA ALA A 232 -12.33 6.55 3.39
C ALA A 232 -11.81 7.98 3.30
N LEU A 233 -11.17 8.34 2.18
CA LEU A 233 -10.73 9.71 1.92
C LEU A 233 -11.92 10.67 1.82
N LEU A 234 -12.93 10.33 1.02
CA LEU A 234 -14.17 11.10 0.86
C LEU A 234 -14.84 11.37 2.22
N ASP A 235 -14.99 10.34 3.05
CA ASP A 235 -15.61 10.44 4.37
C ASP A 235 -14.76 11.27 5.35
N THR A 236 -13.47 11.46 5.05
CA THR A 236 -12.52 12.19 5.88
C THR A 236 -12.45 13.67 5.51
N ILE A 237 -12.36 13.99 4.21
CA ILE A 237 -12.19 15.38 3.74
C ILE A 237 -13.50 16.03 3.27
N GLY A 238 -14.56 15.25 3.11
CA GLY A 238 -15.87 15.67 2.62
C GLY A 238 -15.94 15.85 1.10
N ALA A 239 -17.17 15.77 0.56
CA ALA A 239 -17.43 15.79 -0.89
C ALA A 239 -16.84 17.00 -1.62
N LYS A 240 -16.92 18.20 -1.02
CA LYS A 240 -16.37 19.44 -1.62
C LYS A 240 -14.86 19.32 -1.90
N ASN A 241 -14.10 18.91 -0.89
CA ASN A 241 -12.64 18.81 -1.01
C ASN A 241 -12.24 17.60 -1.86
N PHE A 242 -12.99 16.50 -1.77
CA PHE A 242 -12.79 15.33 -2.60
C PHE A 242 -12.99 15.66 -4.09
N ASN A 243 -14.07 16.34 -4.45
CA ASN A 243 -14.29 16.78 -5.84
C ASN A 243 -13.19 17.73 -6.32
N LEU A 244 -12.69 18.60 -5.45
CA LEU A 244 -11.56 19.49 -5.79
C LEU A 244 -10.26 18.71 -6.04
N LEU A 245 -9.97 17.70 -5.22
CA LEU A 245 -8.79 16.83 -5.35
C LEU A 245 -8.71 16.08 -6.69
N PHE A 246 -9.87 15.76 -7.28
CA PHE A 246 -10.00 15.05 -8.55
C PHE A 246 -10.42 15.95 -9.72
N LYS A 247 -10.38 17.28 -9.53
CA LYS A 247 -10.72 18.24 -10.58
C LYS A 247 -9.67 18.28 -11.70
N SER A 248 -8.39 18.21 -11.34
CA SER A 248 -7.26 18.31 -12.29
C SER A 248 -6.74 16.95 -12.75
N HIS A 249 -7.04 15.88 -12.02
CA HIS A 249 -6.62 14.52 -12.34
C HIS A 249 -7.82 13.59 -12.19
N PRO A 250 -8.14 12.78 -13.21
CA PRO A 250 -9.34 11.97 -13.21
C PRO A 250 -9.28 10.93 -12.07
N LEU A 251 -10.41 10.77 -11.38
CA LEU A 251 -10.63 9.63 -10.51
C LEU A 251 -10.77 8.36 -11.38
N ILE A 252 -9.93 7.36 -11.10
CA ILE A 252 -9.92 6.08 -11.80
C ILE A 252 -10.09 4.93 -10.82
N ILE A 253 -10.75 3.86 -11.25
CA ILE A 253 -10.70 2.54 -10.59
C ILE A 253 -10.09 1.58 -11.60
N ALA A 254 -9.06 0.85 -11.21
CA ALA A 254 -8.36 -0.02 -12.15
C ALA A 254 -7.89 -1.31 -11.48
N ASP A 255 -7.90 -2.39 -12.28
CA ASP A 255 -7.05 -3.54 -12.03
C ASP A 255 -5.58 -3.08 -11.95
N GLY A 256 -4.83 -3.63 -10.99
CA GLY A 256 -3.42 -3.32 -10.78
C GLY A 256 -2.55 -3.44 -12.03
N LEU A 257 -2.88 -4.36 -12.94
CA LEU A 257 -2.16 -4.57 -14.22
C LEU A 257 -2.44 -3.46 -15.24
N LEU A 258 -3.52 -2.69 -15.09
CA LEU A 258 -4.00 -1.69 -16.04
C LEU A 258 -3.75 -0.25 -15.61
N ILE A 259 -3.07 -0.07 -14.47
CA ILE A 259 -2.73 1.26 -13.94
C ILE A 259 -1.80 2.03 -14.88
N GLY A 260 -0.98 1.35 -15.71
CA GLY A 260 -0.18 1.90 -16.81
C GLY A 260 0.05 3.41 -16.81
N ASP A 261 -0.67 4.11 -17.69
CA ASP A 261 -0.57 5.56 -17.93
C ASP A 261 -0.96 6.44 -16.74
N HIS A 262 -1.62 5.88 -15.73
CA HIS A 262 -2.10 6.55 -14.52
C HIS A 262 -1.26 6.24 -13.26
N LYS A 263 -0.13 5.56 -13.43
CA LYS A 263 0.72 5.12 -12.32
C LYS A 263 1.23 6.27 -11.47
N GLN A 264 1.56 7.40 -12.09
CA GLN A 264 2.12 8.55 -11.38
C GLN A 264 1.06 9.21 -10.49
N GLU A 265 -0.14 9.45 -11.02
CA GLU A 265 -1.28 10.00 -10.27
C GLU A 265 -1.68 9.08 -9.12
N MET A 266 -1.63 7.76 -9.35
CA MET A 266 -1.86 6.76 -8.31
C MET A 266 -0.83 6.83 -7.19
N LEU A 267 0.46 6.99 -7.51
CA LEU A 267 1.53 7.12 -6.51
C LEU A 267 1.48 8.45 -5.74
N GLU A 268 0.90 9.50 -6.32
CA GLU A 268 0.67 10.76 -5.62
C GLU A 268 -0.43 10.67 -4.56
N ILE A 269 -1.44 9.82 -4.78
CA ILE A 269 -2.54 9.61 -3.82
C ILE A 269 -2.17 8.51 -2.83
N PHE A 270 -1.65 7.39 -3.32
CA PHE A 270 -1.29 6.19 -2.57
C PHE A 270 0.21 5.91 -2.67
N PRO A 271 1.08 6.77 -2.11
CA PRO A 271 2.52 6.56 -2.18
C PRO A 271 2.93 5.27 -1.48
N HIS A 272 3.97 4.63 -2.02
CA HIS A 272 4.64 3.54 -1.33
C HIS A 272 5.44 4.08 -0.14
N SER A 273 5.15 3.55 1.04
CA SER A 273 5.93 3.79 2.25
C SER A 273 6.74 2.53 2.56
N PRO A 274 8.08 2.61 2.58
CA PRO A 274 8.88 1.46 2.96
C PRO A 274 8.64 1.14 4.45
N VAL A 275 8.37 -0.13 4.73
CA VAL A 275 8.23 -0.64 6.09
C VAL A 275 9.24 -1.76 6.30
N LEU A 276 10.07 -1.60 7.33
CA LEU A 276 11.16 -2.53 7.60
C LEU A 276 10.69 -3.76 8.38
N LYS A 277 9.66 -3.60 9.23
CA LYS A 277 9.17 -4.65 10.11
C LYS A 277 7.66 -4.60 10.26
N LYS A 278 7.04 -5.76 10.56
CA LYS A 278 5.59 -5.87 10.75
C LYS A 278 5.08 -5.02 11.91
N GLU A 279 5.90 -4.89 12.96
CA GLU A 279 5.59 -4.05 14.13
C GLU A 279 5.40 -2.57 13.78
N ASP A 280 5.88 -2.12 12.61
CA ASP A 280 5.74 -0.74 12.15
C ASP A 280 4.44 -0.52 11.35
N TYR A 281 3.67 -1.57 11.03
CA TYR A 281 2.37 -1.42 10.37
C TYR A 281 1.41 -0.60 11.24
N ILE A 282 0.64 0.26 10.57
CA ILE A 282 -0.36 1.15 11.16
C ILE A 282 -1.73 0.75 10.60
N PRO A 283 -2.79 0.60 11.42
CA PRO A 283 -4.09 0.21 10.90
C PRO A 283 -4.54 1.11 9.74
N GLY A 284 -5.12 0.48 8.71
CA GLY A 284 -5.45 1.12 7.43
C GLY A 284 -4.34 1.06 6.37
N ASP A 285 -3.14 0.55 6.70
CA ASP A 285 -2.10 0.27 5.71
C ASP A 285 -2.58 -0.83 4.73
N TRP A 286 -2.44 -0.56 3.43
CA TRP A 286 -2.71 -1.50 2.35
C TRP A 286 -1.44 -2.30 2.04
N LEU A 287 -1.54 -3.61 2.27
CA LEU A 287 -0.51 -4.62 2.13
C LEU A 287 -0.82 -5.55 0.94
N TYR A 288 0.17 -6.37 0.60
CA TYR A 288 0.00 -7.52 -0.29
C TYR A 288 0.55 -8.76 0.40
N LEU A 289 -0.33 -9.71 0.71
CA LEU A 289 0.03 -11.01 1.25
C LEU A 289 0.32 -11.95 0.08
N SER A 290 1.57 -12.36 -0.07
CA SER A 290 2.03 -13.21 -1.18
C SER A 290 1.73 -14.68 -0.91
N ASN A 291 1.36 -15.41 -1.95
CA ASN A 291 1.25 -16.86 -1.90
C ASN A 291 2.61 -17.53 -2.21
N PHE A 292 2.62 -18.87 -2.23
CA PHE A 292 3.73 -19.65 -2.77
C PHE A 292 4.08 -19.24 -4.20
N GLN A 293 5.37 -19.13 -4.50
CA GLN A 293 5.84 -18.62 -5.79
C GLN A 293 5.34 -19.43 -7.00
N GLU A 294 5.10 -20.74 -6.86
CA GLU A 294 4.59 -21.56 -7.96
C GLU A 294 3.14 -21.23 -8.37
N TYR A 295 2.37 -20.57 -7.49
CA TYR A 295 1.02 -20.08 -7.80
C TYR A 295 1.05 -18.74 -8.53
N SER A 296 2.23 -18.15 -8.76
CA SER A 296 2.36 -16.83 -9.40
C SER A 296 1.85 -16.75 -10.84
N HIS A 297 1.70 -17.90 -11.48
CA HIS A 297 1.17 -18.04 -12.82
C HIS A 297 -0.18 -18.77 -12.83
N ALA A 298 -0.68 -19.18 -11.66
CA ALA A 298 -1.96 -19.82 -11.54
C ALA A 298 -3.05 -18.76 -11.73
N SER A 299 -3.64 -18.78 -12.92
CA SER A 299 -4.83 -18.02 -13.26
C SER A 299 -5.90 -19.04 -13.63
N LEU A 300 -7.02 -19.02 -12.92
CA LEU A 300 -8.22 -19.68 -13.40
C LEU A 300 -8.86 -18.77 -14.46
N TYR A 301 -9.82 -19.28 -15.24
CA TYR A 301 -10.70 -18.45 -16.08
C TYR A 301 -11.40 -17.34 -15.26
N ASP A 302 -11.42 -17.51 -13.93
CA ASP A 302 -11.72 -16.47 -12.97
C ASP A 302 -10.52 -15.52 -12.75
N TYR A 303 -10.43 -14.46 -13.58
CA TYR A 303 -9.46 -13.36 -13.45
C TYR A 303 -9.50 -12.65 -12.09
N SER A 304 -10.51 -12.91 -11.26
CA SER A 304 -10.60 -12.36 -9.91
C SER A 304 -9.58 -12.94 -8.94
N LYS A 305 -9.03 -14.12 -9.27
CA LYS A 305 -8.12 -14.87 -8.41
C LYS A 305 -6.76 -14.90 -9.09
N ASP A 306 -5.91 -13.97 -8.68
CA ASP A 306 -4.47 -14.06 -8.95
C ASP A 306 -3.85 -14.98 -7.90
N GLY A 307 -3.37 -16.16 -8.32
CA GLY A 307 -2.69 -17.11 -7.45
C GLY A 307 -1.45 -16.54 -6.75
N ASN A 308 -0.95 -15.38 -7.18
CA ASN A 308 0.16 -14.66 -6.55
C ASN A 308 -0.10 -14.24 -5.10
N GLY A 309 -1.35 -14.01 -4.68
CA GLY A 309 -1.61 -13.45 -3.36
C GLY A 309 -2.87 -12.62 -3.23
N LEU A 310 -2.99 -11.91 -2.10
CA LEU A 310 -4.18 -11.17 -1.69
C LEU A 310 -3.83 -9.74 -1.28
N HIS A 311 -4.45 -8.75 -1.95
CA HIS A 311 -4.46 -7.38 -1.46
C HIS A 311 -5.27 -7.27 -0.18
N THR A 312 -4.63 -6.73 0.86
CA THR A 312 -5.09 -6.85 2.24
C THR A 312 -4.89 -5.54 2.99
N MET A 313 -5.76 -5.23 3.94
CA MET A 313 -5.58 -4.13 4.88
C MET A 313 -5.07 -4.65 6.22
N PHE A 314 -4.13 -3.94 6.84
CA PHE A 314 -3.81 -4.14 8.25
C PHE A 314 -4.93 -3.55 9.12
N MET A 315 -5.60 -4.40 9.89
CA MET A 315 -6.81 -4.05 10.64
C MET A 315 -6.52 -3.60 12.07
N GLY A 316 -5.27 -3.71 12.52
CA GLY A 316 -4.86 -3.56 13.91
C GLY A 316 -4.87 -4.87 14.68
N ASN A 317 -4.27 -4.87 15.86
CA ASN A 317 -4.10 -6.06 16.73
C ASN A 317 -3.56 -7.29 15.97
N GLU A 318 -2.57 -7.08 15.09
CA GLU A 318 -1.92 -8.15 14.31
C GLU A 318 -2.88 -8.92 13.37
N LYS A 319 -3.99 -8.29 12.98
CA LYS A 319 -4.99 -8.85 12.06
C LYS A 319 -5.01 -8.16 10.71
N TYR A 320 -5.48 -8.91 9.74
CA TYR A 320 -5.45 -8.61 8.32
C TYR A 320 -6.80 -8.96 7.69
N ARG A 321 -7.27 -8.17 6.73
CA ARG A 321 -8.49 -8.47 5.98
C ARG A 321 -8.43 -7.92 4.55
N GLY A 322 -8.73 -8.76 3.57
CA GLY A 322 -8.91 -8.40 2.17
C GLY A 322 -10.37 -8.52 1.75
N PHE A 323 -10.69 -8.05 0.54
CA PHE A 323 -12.02 -8.21 -0.05
C PHE A 323 -12.37 -9.71 -0.16
N GLY A 324 -13.58 -10.10 0.24
CA GLY A 324 -14.01 -11.51 0.26
C GLY A 324 -13.31 -12.42 1.27
N SER A 325 -12.29 -11.95 2.00
CA SER A 325 -11.58 -12.75 2.99
C SER A 325 -12.14 -12.55 4.40
N PRO A 326 -12.01 -13.54 5.30
CA PRO A 326 -12.27 -13.32 6.72
C PRO A 326 -11.23 -12.37 7.34
N LEU A 327 -11.52 -11.91 8.56
CA LEU A 327 -10.54 -11.24 9.41
C LEU A 327 -9.59 -12.29 9.98
N MET A 328 -8.30 -12.16 9.72
CA MET A 328 -7.31 -13.21 9.99
C MET A 328 -6.10 -12.66 10.74
N THR A 329 -5.58 -13.43 11.68
CA THR A 329 -4.18 -13.36 12.13
C THR A 329 -3.24 -13.83 11.03
N GLU A 330 -1.93 -13.67 11.22
CA GLU A 330 -0.94 -14.24 10.31
C GLU A 330 -1.11 -15.75 10.14
N LYS A 331 -1.29 -16.49 11.25
CA LYS A 331 -1.43 -17.95 11.18
C LYS A 331 -2.71 -18.38 10.46
N GLU A 332 -3.82 -17.68 10.71
CA GLU A 332 -5.08 -17.94 10.00
C GLU A 332 -4.98 -17.62 8.51
N ALA A 333 -4.21 -16.58 8.13
CA ALA A 333 -3.96 -16.26 6.73
C ALA A 333 -3.11 -17.33 6.03
N GLU A 334 -2.10 -17.90 6.68
CA GLU A 334 -1.35 -19.05 6.16
C GLU A 334 -2.27 -20.24 5.84
N PHE A 335 -3.17 -20.59 6.76
CA PHE A 335 -4.16 -21.66 6.54
C PHE A 335 -5.16 -21.29 5.46
N HIS A 336 -5.60 -20.04 5.40
CA HIS A 336 -6.49 -19.57 4.34
C HIS A 336 -5.87 -19.72 2.95
N PHE A 337 -4.57 -19.45 2.80
CA PHE A 337 -3.85 -19.72 1.56
C PHE A 337 -3.82 -21.21 1.23
N LEU A 338 -3.61 -22.09 2.21
CA LEU A 338 -3.61 -23.54 1.98
C LEU A 338 -4.99 -24.11 1.60
N GLU A 339 -6.02 -23.78 2.37
CA GLU A 339 -7.32 -24.44 2.30
C GLU A 339 -8.23 -23.86 1.23
N ILE A 340 -8.22 -22.53 1.06
CA ILE A 340 -9.14 -21.85 0.16
C ILE A 340 -8.42 -21.43 -1.10
N TYR A 341 -7.34 -20.68 -0.94
CA TYR A 341 -6.68 -20.05 -2.08
C TYR A 341 -6.02 -21.10 -2.98
N ASN A 342 -5.22 -22.01 -2.43
CA ASN A 342 -4.49 -23.00 -3.21
C ASN A 342 -5.38 -24.11 -3.74
N GLU A 343 -6.45 -24.48 -3.03
CA GLU A 343 -7.34 -25.56 -3.46
C GLU A 343 -8.05 -25.20 -4.77
N ASP A 344 -8.44 -23.93 -4.93
CA ASP A 344 -9.01 -23.40 -6.17
C ASP A 344 -8.03 -23.48 -7.35
N PHE A 345 -6.73 -23.28 -7.12
CA PHE A 345 -5.70 -23.32 -8.17
C PHE A 345 -5.09 -24.70 -8.41
N CYS A 346 -5.38 -25.68 -7.56
CA CYS A 346 -5.03 -27.08 -7.77
C CYS A 346 -5.98 -27.69 -8.82
N ALA A 347 -5.88 -27.22 -10.07
CA ALA A 347 -6.63 -27.82 -11.15
C ALA A 347 -6.23 -29.31 -11.28
N PHE A 348 -7.22 -30.17 -11.48
CA PHE A 348 -6.96 -31.57 -11.78
C PHE A 348 -6.28 -31.66 -13.15
N PRO A 349 -5.21 -32.45 -13.30
CA PRO A 349 -4.62 -32.70 -14.60
C PRO A 349 -5.67 -33.22 -15.58
N ILE A 350 -5.71 -32.66 -16.79
CA ILE A 350 -6.61 -33.12 -17.85
C ILE A 350 -6.11 -34.48 -18.33
N GLU A 351 -6.99 -35.48 -18.41
CA GLU A 351 -6.64 -36.76 -18.99
C GLU A 351 -6.31 -36.58 -20.48
N LEU A 352 -5.14 -37.04 -20.90
CA LEU A 352 -4.58 -36.76 -22.23
C LEU A 352 -5.21 -37.68 -23.30
N THR A 353 -6.48 -37.47 -23.59
CA THR A 353 -7.22 -38.19 -24.63
C THR A 353 -7.90 -37.21 -25.60
N PRO A 354 -8.14 -37.60 -26.87
CA PRO A 354 -8.81 -36.74 -27.85
C PRO A 354 -10.20 -36.26 -27.40
N GLU A 355 -10.92 -37.05 -26.60
CA GLU A 355 -12.26 -36.71 -26.11
C GLU A 355 -12.27 -35.51 -25.17
N ASN A 356 -11.13 -35.18 -24.54
CA ASN A 356 -10.97 -34.04 -23.66
C ASN A 356 -10.46 -32.77 -24.37
N ILE A 357 -10.32 -32.81 -25.70
CA ILE A 357 -9.98 -31.62 -26.49
C ILE A 357 -11.26 -30.79 -26.70
N ASP A 358 -11.27 -29.57 -26.17
CA ASP A 358 -12.33 -28.60 -26.45
C ASP A 358 -12.04 -27.88 -27.77
N MET A 359 -12.55 -28.44 -28.88
CA MET A 359 -12.40 -27.87 -30.23
C MET A 359 -13.05 -26.48 -30.40
N ARG A 360 -13.77 -25.95 -29.40
CA ARG A 360 -14.29 -24.57 -29.44
C ARG A 360 -13.22 -23.54 -29.04
N THR A 361 -12.24 -23.96 -28.24
CA THR A 361 -11.22 -23.08 -27.66
C THR A 361 -9.79 -23.52 -27.97
N MET A 362 -9.61 -24.77 -28.42
CA MET A 362 -8.34 -25.36 -28.82
C MET A 362 -8.40 -25.74 -30.31
N GLY A 363 -7.23 -25.81 -30.93
CA GLY A 363 -7.09 -26.20 -32.32
C GLY A 363 -6.67 -25.09 -33.26
N LEU A 364 -6.83 -25.35 -34.55
CA LEU A 364 -6.36 -24.51 -35.63
C LEU A 364 -7.16 -23.19 -35.69
N GLU A 365 -6.48 -22.06 -35.83
CA GLU A 365 -7.13 -20.73 -35.97
C GLU A 365 -7.98 -20.58 -37.25
N SER A 366 -7.75 -21.44 -38.23
CA SER A 366 -8.26 -21.32 -39.60
C SER A 366 -8.79 -22.64 -40.11
N CYS A 367 -9.62 -22.62 -41.17
CA CYS A 367 -10.10 -23.84 -41.79
C CYS A 367 -8.98 -24.56 -42.54
N GLU A 368 -8.78 -25.86 -42.28
CA GLU A 368 -7.71 -26.65 -42.88
C GLU A 368 -7.80 -26.67 -44.42
N GLU A 369 -9.01 -26.69 -44.96
CA GLU A 369 -9.32 -26.72 -46.40
C GLU A 369 -8.75 -25.51 -47.17
N GLU A 370 -8.41 -24.43 -46.46
CA GLU A 370 -7.87 -23.19 -47.02
C GLU A 370 -6.34 -23.13 -46.94
N LEU A 371 -5.69 -24.12 -46.30
CA LEU A 371 -4.25 -24.10 -46.07
C LEU A 371 -3.43 -24.59 -47.26
N GLN A 372 -2.33 -23.91 -47.53
CA GLN A 372 -1.31 -24.32 -48.51
C GLN A 372 -0.10 -24.93 -47.81
N ILE A 373 0.52 -25.93 -48.43
CA ILE A 373 1.75 -26.54 -47.92
C ILE A 373 2.84 -25.47 -47.71
N GLY A 374 3.53 -25.53 -46.58
CA GLY A 374 4.55 -24.56 -46.16
C GLY A 374 4.00 -23.32 -45.45
N LYS A 375 2.67 -23.19 -45.33
CA LYS A 375 2.03 -22.07 -44.61
C LYS A 375 2.27 -22.21 -43.11
N LYS A 376 2.65 -21.09 -42.47
CA LYS A 376 2.63 -20.95 -41.02
C LYS A 376 1.20 -20.82 -40.50
N VAL A 377 0.89 -21.58 -39.48
CA VAL A 377 -0.41 -21.61 -38.80
C VAL A 377 -0.22 -21.57 -37.29
N ILE A 378 -1.26 -21.16 -36.58
CA ILE A 378 -1.32 -21.19 -35.12
C ILE A 378 -2.26 -22.31 -34.69
N ILE A 379 -1.78 -23.15 -33.78
CA ILE A 379 -2.60 -24.17 -33.11
C ILE A 379 -2.69 -23.79 -31.63
N TYR A 380 -3.90 -23.54 -31.17
CA TYR A 380 -4.21 -23.19 -29.79
C TYR A 380 -4.28 -24.45 -28.92
N GLY A 381 -3.61 -24.40 -27.77
CA GLY A 381 -3.74 -25.37 -26.69
C GLY A 381 -4.76 -24.88 -25.67
N HIS A 382 -4.63 -25.35 -24.43
CA HIS A 382 -5.53 -24.92 -23.37
C HIS A 382 -5.40 -23.42 -23.09
N ILE A 383 -6.50 -22.68 -23.23
CA ILE A 383 -6.53 -21.22 -23.05
C ILE A 383 -6.05 -20.78 -21.67
N ASN A 384 -6.30 -21.60 -20.64
CA ASN A 384 -5.84 -21.35 -19.26
C ASN A 384 -4.40 -21.81 -18.98
N CYS A 385 -3.55 -21.97 -20.01
CA CYS A 385 -2.16 -22.35 -19.74
C CYS A 385 -1.46 -21.26 -18.92
N PRO A 386 -0.87 -21.59 -17.74
CA PRO A 386 -0.24 -20.62 -16.84
C PRO A 386 0.83 -19.74 -17.51
N LEU A 387 1.49 -20.30 -18.52
CA LEU A 387 2.50 -19.61 -19.30
C LEU A 387 1.93 -19.30 -20.68
N GLN A 388 1.76 -18.01 -20.97
CA GLN A 388 1.15 -17.51 -22.22
C GLN A 388 1.82 -18.09 -23.47
N GLU A 389 3.15 -18.24 -23.44
CA GLU A 389 3.92 -18.83 -24.54
C GLU A 389 3.50 -20.27 -24.88
N TRP A 390 2.84 -20.99 -23.98
CA TRP A 390 2.35 -22.36 -24.16
C TRP A 390 0.84 -22.44 -24.40
N GLN A 391 0.14 -21.30 -24.51
CA GLN A 391 -1.28 -21.26 -24.87
C GLN A 391 -1.49 -21.57 -26.36
N HIS A 392 -0.47 -21.39 -27.20
CA HIS A 392 -0.49 -21.73 -28.61
C HIS A 392 0.92 -22.03 -29.11
N VAL A 393 1.00 -22.63 -30.29
CA VAL A 393 2.25 -22.86 -31.00
C VAL A 393 2.12 -22.49 -32.47
N GLU A 394 3.18 -21.91 -33.02
CA GLU A 394 3.32 -21.77 -34.46
C GLU A 394 3.78 -23.09 -35.07
N CYS A 395 3.10 -23.53 -36.13
CA CYS A 395 3.42 -24.74 -36.88
C CYS A 395 3.49 -24.43 -38.38
N ILE A 396 4.11 -25.32 -39.15
CA ILE A 396 4.12 -25.30 -40.61
C ILE A 396 3.20 -26.42 -41.11
N TYR A 397 2.23 -26.09 -41.96
CA TYR A 397 1.36 -27.09 -42.57
C TYR A 397 2.10 -27.89 -43.65
N ASN A 398 2.15 -29.21 -43.51
CA ASN A 398 2.82 -30.12 -44.42
C ASN A 398 1.86 -30.79 -45.43
N GLY A 399 0.55 -30.52 -45.33
CA GLY A 399 -0.49 -31.15 -46.13
C GLY A 399 -1.12 -32.37 -45.44
N ASN A 400 -2.34 -32.72 -45.85
CA ASN A 400 -3.08 -33.91 -45.37
C ASN A 400 -3.24 -33.97 -43.84
N GLY A 401 -3.61 -32.85 -43.20
CA GLY A 401 -3.79 -32.79 -41.74
C GLY A 401 -2.49 -32.93 -40.93
N ARG A 402 -1.32 -32.72 -41.55
CA ARG A 402 -0.02 -32.86 -40.88
C ARG A 402 0.70 -31.52 -40.73
N PHE A 403 1.33 -31.35 -39.58
CA PHE A 403 2.01 -30.13 -39.18
C PHE A 403 3.41 -30.42 -38.63
N GLU A 404 4.33 -29.50 -38.87
CA GLU A 404 5.65 -29.43 -38.23
C GLU A 404 5.66 -28.33 -37.16
N CYS A 405 5.90 -28.69 -35.91
CA CYS A 405 6.01 -27.80 -34.77
C CYS A 405 7.40 -27.90 -34.13
N SER A 406 8.27 -26.93 -34.41
CA SER A 406 9.64 -26.94 -33.85
C SER A 406 9.64 -26.79 -32.32
N LYS A 407 8.70 -26.03 -31.75
CA LYS A 407 8.62 -25.79 -30.30
C LYS A 407 8.26 -27.04 -29.50
N LEU A 408 7.50 -27.95 -30.10
CA LEU A 408 7.14 -29.25 -29.51
C LEU A 408 8.03 -30.40 -30.02
N GLU A 409 9.02 -30.09 -30.87
CA GLU A 409 9.89 -31.07 -31.53
C GLU A 409 9.12 -32.13 -32.36
N MET A 410 7.98 -31.73 -32.95
CA MET A 410 7.12 -32.61 -33.74
C MET A 410 7.29 -32.33 -35.24
N LYS A 411 7.74 -33.30 -36.02
CA LYS A 411 8.04 -33.11 -37.46
C LYS A 411 6.88 -33.40 -38.41
N SER A 412 5.93 -34.21 -37.96
CA SER A 412 4.72 -34.55 -38.73
C SER A 412 3.68 -35.08 -37.75
N ALA A 413 2.85 -34.18 -37.25
CA ALA A 413 1.83 -34.47 -36.25
C ALA A 413 0.46 -34.00 -36.74
N THR A 414 -0.61 -34.67 -36.30
CA THR A 414 -1.97 -34.15 -36.45
C THR A 414 -2.18 -32.97 -35.50
N GLU A 415 -3.25 -32.21 -35.76
CA GLU A 415 -3.71 -31.17 -34.83
C GLU A 415 -3.96 -31.75 -33.43
N GLU A 416 -4.64 -32.89 -33.32
CA GLU A 416 -4.90 -33.56 -32.04
C GLU A 416 -3.62 -33.95 -31.30
N GLU A 417 -2.63 -34.52 -31.99
CA GLU A 417 -1.33 -34.88 -31.40
C GLU A 417 -0.60 -33.63 -30.83
N ILE A 418 -0.72 -32.50 -31.52
CA ILE A 418 -0.16 -31.21 -31.08
C ILE A 418 -0.91 -30.68 -29.87
N ILE A 419 -2.25 -30.70 -29.88
CA ILE A 419 -3.06 -30.27 -28.74
C ILE A 419 -2.76 -31.14 -27.51
N LEU A 420 -2.65 -32.46 -27.65
CA LEU A 420 -2.30 -33.36 -26.55
C LEU A 420 -0.90 -33.07 -25.98
N ALA A 421 0.07 -32.72 -26.83
CA ALA A 421 1.40 -32.29 -26.38
C ALA A 421 1.33 -30.95 -25.60
N LEU A 422 0.47 -30.02 -26.01
CA LEU A 422 0.20 -28.79 -25.27
C LEU A 422 -0.52 -29.05 -23.94
N LEU A 423 -1.50 -29.95 -23.91
CA LEU A 423 -2.18 -30.37 -22.68
C LEU A 423 -1.23 -31.06 -21.70
N LYS A 424 -0.28 -31.86 -22.20
CA LYS A 424 0.78 -32.44 -21.38
C LYS A 424 1.66 -31.35 -20.76
N LYS A 425 2.01 -30.33 -21.53
CA LYS A 425 2.77 -29.18 -21.02
C LYS A 425 1.95 -28.40 -19.99
N TYR A 426 0.68 -28.12 -20.27
CA TYR A 426 -0.27 -27.52 -19.32
C TYR A 426 -0.30 -28.28 -17.99
N ASN A 427 -0.54 -29.59 -18.01
CA ASN A 427 -0.55 -30.42 -16.80
C ASN A 427 0.77 -30.36 -16.02
N SER A 428 1.91 -30.25 -16.71
CA SER A 428 3.22 -30.12 -16.06
C SER A 428 3.47 -28.76 -15.39
N LEU A 429 2.68 -27.75 -15.76
CA LEU A 429 2.73 -26.39 -15.22
C LEU A 429 1.71 -26.15 -14.11
N LEU A 430 0.80 -27.09 -13.86
CA LEU A 430 -0.18 -26.98 -12.78
C LEU A 430 0.52 -26.97 -11.42
N PRO A 431 0.19 -26.04 -10.51
CA PRO A 431 0.75 -26.03 -9.18
C PRO A 431 0.32 -27.29 -8.42
N LYS A 432 1.19 -27.76 -7.52
CA LYS A 432 0.87 -28.93 -6.69
C LYS A 432 0.14 -28.49 -5.43
N LYS A 433 -0.79 -29.32 -4.98
CA LYS A 433 -1.48 -29.11 -3.70
C LYS A 433 -0.45 -29.01 -2.57
N LYS A 434 -0.52 -27.90 -1.83
CA LYS A 434 0.30 -27.65 -0.66
C LYS A 434 -0.29 -28.28 0.59
N THR A 435 0.58 -28.60 1.52
CA THR A 435 0.28 -29.20 2.82
C THR A 435 0.77 -28.28 3.94
N GLU A 436 0.40 -28.57 5.19
CA GLU A 436 0.91 -27.81 6.34
C GLU A 436 2.45 -27.81 6.43
N GLU A 437 3.11 -28.89 6.00
CA GLU A 437 4.57 -28.98 6.00
C GLU A 437 5.21 -27.97 5.04
N ASP A 438 4.50 -27.58 3.97
CA ASP A 438 4.97 -26.59 3.02
C ASP A 438 4.92 -25.15 3.59
N LEU A 439 4.16 -24.88 4.66
CA LEU A 439 4.05 -23.53 5.24
C LEU A 439 5.40 -22.94 5.67
N LYS A 440 6.38 -23.78 5.99
CA LYS A 440 7.75 -23.34 6.32
C LYS A 440 8.42 -22.56 5.18
N ASP A 441 7.99 -22.82 3.93
CA ASP A 441 8.51 -22.20 2.72
C ASP A 441 7.65 -20.99 2.28
N LEU A 442 6.50 -20.75 2.93
CA LEU A 442 5.63 -19.62 2.63
C LEU A 442 6.23 -18.32 3.19
N ASN A 443 6.62 -17.42 2.30
CA ASN A 443 7.00 -16.05 2.68
C ASN A 443 5.88 -15.07 2.32
N MET A 444 4.82 -15.07 3.12
CA MET A 444 3.61 -14.27 2.85
C MET A 444 3.88 -12.76 2.83
N PHE A 445 4.92 -12.29 3.52
CA PHE A 445 5.25 -10.87 3.60
C PHE A 445 6.36 -10.43 2.63
N ARG A 446 6.74 -11.27 1.66
CA ARG A 446 7.81 -10.97 0.68
C ARG A 446 7.61 -9.62 -0.02
N GLY A 447 6.36 -9.25 -0.32
CA GLY A 447 5.99 -7.97 -0.93
C GLY A 447 5.56 -6.87 0.05
N ALA A 448 5.41 -7.18 1.34
CA ALA A 448 4.80 -6.28 2.32
C ALA A 448 5.77 -5.21 2.86
N HIS A 449 7.00 -5.14 2.33
CA HIS A 449 7.96 -4.09 2.62
C HIS A 449 7.58 -2.73 2.01
N TYR A 450 6.60 -2.69 1.11
CA TYR A 450 6.04 -1.45 0.56
C TYR A 450 4.54 -1.41 0.84
N VAL A 451 4.17 -0.63 1.84
CA VAL A 451 2.75 -0.42 2.17
C VAL A 451 2.22 0.77 1.40
N LYS A 452 0.96 0.69 0.99
CA LYS A 452 0.22 1.81 0.39
C LYS A 452 -0.68 2.43 1.44
N SER A 453 -0.74 3.75 1.49
CA SER A 453 -1.73 4.49 2.28
C SER A 453 -1.77 5.92 1.76
N ILE A 454 -2.82 6.67 2.12
CA ILE A 454 -2.82 8.10 1.83
C ILE A 454 -1.77 8.80 2.71
N ASN A 455 -1.04 9.70 2.08
CA ASN A 455 -0.11 10.58 2.76
C ASN A 455 -0.59 12.03 2.60
N PHE A 456 -1.30 12.53 3.61
CA PHE A 456 -1.78 13.91 3.62
C PHE A 456 -0.64 14.95 3.63
N ALA A 457 0.62 14.53 3.83
CA ALA A 457 1.77 15.44 3.78
C ALA A 457 2.24 15.67 2.34
N GLY A 458 1.75 14.87 1.38
CA GLY A 458 2.01 15.05 -0.04
C GLY A 458 1.51 16.40 -0.56
N GLU A 459 2.20 16.95 -1.56
CA GLU A 459 1.88 18.27 -2.11
C GLU A 459 0.44 18.36 -2.62
N ARG A 460 -0.08 17.26 -3.15
CA ARG A 460 -1.45 17.14 -3.64
C ARG A 460 -2.52 17.46 -2.59
N PHE A 461 -2.20 17.34 -1.29
CA PHE A 461 -3.11 17.63 -0.19
C PHE A 461 -2.88 19.01 0.46
N ASN A 462 -1.89 19.79 0.01
CA ASN A 462 -1.56 21.10 0.59
C ASN A 462 -2.77 22.04 0.65
N PHE A 463 -3.62 22.04 -0.37
CA PHE A 463 -4.79 22.91 -0.44
C PHE A 463 -5.78 22.70 0.71
N LEU A 464 -5.76 21.54 1.37
CA LEU A 464 -6.58 21.27 2.56
C LEU A 464 -6.11 22.08 3.79
N PHE A 465 -4.84 22.49 3.80
CA PHE A 465 -4.16 23.07 4.97
C PHE A 465 -3.66 24.50 4.72
N GLU A 466 -3.83 25.02 3.51
CA GLU A 466 -3.47 26.40 3.20
C GLU A 466 -4.48 27.37 3.83
N PRO A 467 -4.02 28.45 4.49
CA PRO A 467 -4.91 29.42 5.14
C PRO A 467 -5.92 30.11 4.22
N ALA A 468 -5.78 29.96 2.89
CA ALA A 468 -6.53 30.69 1.88
C ALA A 468 -7.58 29.86 1.12
N LEU A 469 -8.26 28.90 1.76
CA LEU A 469 -9.56 28.38 1.29
C LEU A 469 -10.52 28.03 2.44
N SER A 470 -10.23 28.52 3.66
CA SER A 470 -11.15 28.45 4.79
C SER A 470 -12.38 29.34 4.52
N PHE A 471 -13.41 28.77 3.92
CA PHE A 471 -14.76 29.28 4.10
C PHE A 471 -15.00 29.38 5.60
N LYS A 472 -15.25 30.60 6.08
CA LYS A 472 -15.66 30.91 7.46
C LYS A 472 -16.81 30.00 7.89
N PHE A 473 -16.54 28.88 8.55
CA PHE A 473 -17.54 28.13 9.30
C PHE A 473 -16.87 27.36 10.44
N PHE A 474 -16.46 28.10 11.46
CA PHE A 474 -16.71 27.67 12.85
C PHE A 474 -17.50 28.79 13.49
N ASP A 475 -18.82 28.68 13.39
CA ASP A 475 -19.72 29.42 14.26
C ASP A 475 -19.51 28.87 15.67
N LYS A 476 -18.92 29.68 16.54
CA LYS A 476 -18.69 29.35 17.95
C LYS A 476 -19.98 29.36 18.79
N ASN A 477 -21.15 29.53 18.17
CA ASN A 477 -22.44 29.54 18.86
C ASN A 477 -23.37 28.42 18.37
N LYS A 478 -23.12 27.20 18.85
CA LYS A 478 -24.19 26.22 19.08
C LYS A 478 -23.94 25.52 20.41
N SER A 479 -24.18 26.27 21.48
CA SER A 479 -24.46 25.72 22.80
C SER A 479 -25.73 24.89 22.73
N PHE A 480 -25.69 23.71 23.34
CA PHE A 480 -26.87 22.99 23.77
C PHE A 480 -27.71 23.91 24.67
N GLU A 481 -28.84 24.38 24.17
CA GLU A 481 -29.93 24.89 25.00
C GLU A 481 -30.77 23.69 25.48
N THR A 482 -30.55 23.30 26.72
CA THR A 482 -31.64 22.77 27.57
C THR A 482 -31.75 23.71 28.74
N GLY A 483 -32.91 24.35 28.85
CA GLY A 483 -33.10 25.57 29.62
C GLY A 483 -32.96 25.43 31.13
N LEU A 484 -32.59 26.55 31.74
CA LEU A 484 -33.22 27.06 32.95
C LEU A 484 -32.90 28.56 33.07
N SER A 485 -33.95 29.29 33.43
CA SER A 485 -34.11 30.73 33.43
C SER A 485 -33.29 31.48 34.48
N GLN A 486 -33.04 32.76 34.18
CA GLN A 486 -33.03 33.91 35.10
C GLN A 486 -32.00 33.90 36.24
N ASN A 487 -30.99 34.77 36.16
CA ASN A 487 -31.01 36.07 36.87
C ASN A 487 -29.65 36.79 36.82
N MET A 488 -29.76 38.12 36.84
CA MET A 488 -28.77 39.11 37.26
C MET A 488 -27.62 39.49 36.31
N SER A 489 -27.92 40.52 35.52
CA SER A 489 -27.08 41.72 35.47
C SER A 489 -26.75 42.24 36.88
N ASP A 490 -25.45 42.42 37.15
CA ASP A 490 -24.86 43.59 37.81
C ASP A 490 -23.51 43.17 38.44
N LEU A 491 -22.42 43.71 37.90
CA LEU A 491 -21.41 44.47 38.65
C LEU A 491 -20.17 44.73 37.79
N SER A 492 -20.03 46.01 37.44
CA SER A 492 -18.83 46.69 36.98
C SER A 492 -17.77 46.87 38.08
N PHE A 493 -16.53 47.16 37.63
CA PHE A 493 -15.31 47.57 38.37
C PHE A 493 -14.60 46.40 39.08
N ASN A 494 -13.33 46.08 38.82
CA ASN A 494 -12.13 46.87 38.52
C ASN A 494 -11.09 46.04 37.75
#